data_AF-A0A8T5RBL9-F1
#
_entry.id   AF-A0A8T5RBL9-F1
#
_cell.length_a   1.000
_cell.length_b   1.000
_cell.length_c   1.000
_cell.angle_alpha   90.00
_cell.angle_beta   90.00
_cell.angle_gamma   90.00
#
_symmetry.space_group_name_H-M   'P 1'
#
loop_
_entity.id
_entity.type
_entity.pdbx_description
1 polymer ?
#
loop_
_entity_poly.entity_id
_entity_poly.type
_entity_poly.pdbx_seq_one_letter_code
_entity_poly.pdbx_strand_id
1 'polypeptide(L)'
;MDSRELMLAFLLGFYDGDGTLAFNKTTNRIQPSLICSNKNFLLEIKKHFGIKNSISSRVIEKYSIRREKIVKTQANSLSIGVKLFEEMLKNYRYSIVRKKVDLPFFKEYFTPKEKPPTPQRVWLRIKLQKKTLEELLNVISPNMIAKILGVSRSTILNLIEENGIGFFAASHYIRIIRSVRNQGKSSDFYEPYNQWTNYLKKIGKFSNK
;
A
#
# COMPACT_ATOMS: atom_id res chain seq x y z
N MET A 1 34.88 -2.61 -16.64
CA MET A 1 33.48 -2.79 -16.20
C MET A 1 33.43 -4.12 -15.48
N ASP A 2 33.00 -4.12 -14.21
CA ASP A 2 32.93 -5.37 -13.44
C ASP A 2 31.87 -6.30 -14.07
N SER A 3 32.12 -7.61 -14.07
CA SER A 3 31.17 -8.63 -14.55
C SER A 3 29.80 -8.49 -13.85
N ARG A 4 29.82 -8.11 -12.57
CA ARG A 4 28.60 -7.83 -11.81
C ARG A 4 27.84 -6.60 -12.32
N GLU A 5 28.53 -5.51 -12.62
CA GLU A 5 27.90 -4.28 -13.13
C GLU A 5 27.19 -4.54 -14.47
N LEU A 6 27.85 -5.26 -15.37
CA LEU A 6 27.25 -5.64 -16.65
C LEU A 6 26.00 -6.51 -16.44
N MET A 7 26.05 -7.46 -15.51
CA MET A 7 24.90 -8.30 -15.19
C MET A 7 23.77 -7.54 -14.50
N LEU A 8 24.06 -6.52 -13.70
CA LEU A 8 23.06 -5.62 -13.15
C LEU A 8 22.39 -4.78 -14.25
N ALA A 9 23.16 -4.27 -15.21
CA ALA A 9 22.64 -3.56 -16.37
C ALA A 9 21.71 -4.44 -17.20
N PHE A 10 22.15 -5.67 -17.49
CA PHE A 10 21.35 -6.67 -18.19
C PHE A 10 20.06 -6.98 -17.44
N LEU A 11 20.15 -7.25 -16.13
CA LEU A 11 19.00 -7.55 -15.29
C LEU A 11 18.01 -6.39 -15.25
N LEU A 12 18.52 -5.15 -15.28
CA LEU A 12 17.69 -3.96 -15.31
C LEU A 12 16.95 -3.79 -16.64
N GLY A 13 17.64 -3.98 -17.76
CA GLY A 13 17.01 -3.96 -19.08
C GLY A 13 15.92 -5.02 -19.18
N PHE A 14 16.21 -6.23 -18.70
CA PHE A 14 15.22 -7.31 -18.63
C PHE A 14 14.05 -6.95 -17.71
N TYR A 15 14.31 -6.35 -16.55
CA TYR A 15 13.28 -5.88 -15.63
C TYR A 15 12.41 -4.78 -16.26
N ASP A 16 12.97 -3.84 -17.04
CA ASP A 16 12.15 -2.82 -17.71
C ASP A 16 11.21 -3.44 -18.75
N GLY A 17 11.64 -4.50 -19.45
CA GLY A 17 10.77 -5.32 -20.29
C GLY A 17 9.71 -6.06 -19.48
N ASP A 18 10.14 -7.11 -18.77
CA ASP A 18 9.29 -8.17 -18.21
C ASP A 18 9.25 -8.22 -16.67
N GLY A 19 9.79 -7.20 -16.00
CA GLY A 19 9.70 -7.04 -14.56
C GLY A 19 8.36 -6.47 -14.08
N THR A 20 8.03 -6.69 -12.81
CA THR A 20 6.86 -6.10 -12.16
C THR A 20 7.17 -5.74 -10.70
N LEU A 21 6.57 -4.67 -10.20
CA LEU A 21 6.50 -4.35 -8.77
C LEU A 21 5.10 -4.71 -8.30
N ALA A 22 4.94 -5.93 -7.80
CA ALA A 22 3.68 -6.37 -7.21
C ALA A 22 3.62 -5.93 -5.74
N PHE A 23 2.48 -5.37 -5.32
CA PHE A 23 2.21 -5.17 -3.91
C PHE A 23 1.60 -6.43 -3.31
N ASN A 24 2.32 -7.05 -2.37
CA ASN A 24 1.82 -8.19 -1.61
C ASN A 24 0.99 -7.67 -0.43
N LYS A 25 -0.34 -7.84 -0.51
CA LYS A 25 -1.29 -7.39 0.52
C LYS A 25 -1.07 -8.05 1.87
N THR A 26 -0.65 -9.31 1.90
CA THR A 26 -0.44 -10.08 3.13
C THR A 26 0.78 -9.59 3.89
N THR A 27 1.87 -9.32 3.18
CA THR A 27 3.11 -8.82 3.80
C THR A 27 3.16 -7.30 3.85
N ASN A 28 2.23 -6.61 3.17
CA ASN A 28 2.21 -5.15 2.98
C ASN A 28 3.54 -4.64 2.40
N ARG A 29 4.15 -5.43 1.52
CA ARG A 29 5.45 -5.14 0.89
C ARG A 29 5.30 -5.11 -0.61
N ILE A 30 6.04 -4.21 -1.22
CA ILE A 30 6.31 -4.28 -2.65
C ILE A 30 7.22 -5.49 -2.87
N GLN A 31 7.15 -6.14 -4.03
CA GLN A 31 7.99 -7.28 -4.35
C GLN A 31 8.39 -7.19 -5.82
N PRO A 32 9.60 -6.68 -6.12
CA PRO A 32 10.09 -6.69 -7.49
C PRO A 32 10.27 -8.14 -7.93
N SER A 33 9.74 -8.45 -9.09
CA SER A 33 9.75 -9.79 -9.66
C SER A 33 10.01 -9.74 -11.15
N LEU A 34 10.65 -10.78 -11.66
CA LEU A 34 10.89 -11.02 -13.07
C LEU A 34 9.89 -12.06 -13.55
N ILE A 35 9.27 -11.83 -14.70
CA ILE A 35 8.33 -12.78 -15.30
C ILE A 35 8.94 -13.28 -16.61
N CYS A 36 8.95 -14.59 -16.83
CA CYS A 36 9.47 -15.18 -18.06
C CYS A 36 8.77 -16.51 -18.37
N SER A 37 8.57 -16.80 -19.66
CA SER A 37 8.09 -18.12 -20.10
C SER A 37 9.16 -19.21 -19.96
N ASN A 38 10.44 -18.85 -20.01
CA ASN A 38 11.56 -19.76 -19.87
C ASN A 38 12.00 -19.84 -18.39
N LYS A 39 11.74 -20.99 -17.75
CA LYS A 39 12.11 -21.23 -16.34
C LYS A 39 13.62 -21.34 -16.15
N ASN A 40 14.35 -21.91 -17.11
CA ASN A 40 15.80 -22.11 -17.01
C ASN A 40 16.54 -20.78 -16.98
N PHE A 41 16.08 -19.82 -17.79
CA PHE A 41 16.60 -18.44 -17.75
C PHE A 41 16.49 -17.82 -16.34
N LEU A 42 15.34 -17.98 -15.67
CA LEU A 42 15.20 -17.50 -14.28
C LEU A 42 16.07 -18.28 -13.29
N LEU A 43 16.32 -19.56 -13.52
CA LEU A 43 17.23 -20.36 -12.69
C LEU A 43 18.67 -19.87 -12.80
N GLU A 44 19.11 -19.45 -13.98
CA GLU A 44 20.44 -18.87 -14.20
C GLU A 44 20.59 -17.54 -13.46
N ILE A 45 19.61 -16.64 -13.57
CA ILE A 45 19.59 -15.38 -12.80
C ILE A 45 19.61 -15.67 -11.29
N LYS A 46 18.77 -16.62 -10.84
CA LYS A 46 18.70 -17.04 -9.44
C LYS A 46 20.06 -17.54 -8.94
N LYS A 47 20.75 -18.36 -9.74
CA LYS A 47 22.08 -18.89 -9.42
C LYS A 47 23.13 -17.77 -9.37
N HIS A 48 23.16 -16.91 -10.39
CA HIS A 48 24.15 -15.84 -10.51
C HIS A 48 24.08 -14.85 -9.33
N PHE A 49 22.87 -14.44 -8.93
CA PHE A 49 22.68 -13.47 -7.84
C PHE A 49 22.43 -14.10 -6.47
N GLY A 50 22.51 -15.43 -6.34
CA GLY A 50 22.29 -16.13 -5.06
C GLY A 50 20.89 -15.94 -4.48
N ILE A 51 19.87 -15.80 -5.34
CA ILE A 51 18.50 -15.51 -4.91
C ILE A 51 17.88 -16.75 -4.25
N LYS A 52 17.39 -16.61 -3.01
CA LYS A 52 16.82 -17.74 -2.26
C LYS A 52 15.36 -18.04 -2.61
N ASN A 53 14.60 -17.04 -3.03
CA ASN A 53 13.17 -17.18 -3.38
C ASN A 53 12.92 -18.26 -4.43
N SER A 54 11.91 -19.10 -4.22
CA SER A 54 11.49 -20.10 -5.21
C SER A 54 10.91 -19.44 -6.47
N ILE A 55 11.06 -20.12 -7.61
CA ILE A 55 10.39 -19.70 -8.85
C ILE A 55 8.96 -20.23 -8.79
N SER A 56 7.98 -19.35 -8.86
CA SER A 56 6.59 -19.73 -9.01
C SER A 56 6.23 -19.89 -10.48
N SER A 57 5.35 -20.83 -10.78
CA SER A 57 4.94 -21.17 -12.14
C SER A 57 3.43 -21.13 -12.21
N ARG A 58 2.87 -20.47 -13.22
CA ARG A 58 1.42 -20.45 -13.48
C ARG A 58 1.15 -20.48 -14.98
N VAL A 59 0.01 -21.04 -15.36
CA VAL A 59 -0.50 -20.93 -16.73
C VAL A 59 -1.35 -19.66 -16.80
N ILE A 60 -1.08 -18.81 -17.80
CA ILE A 60 -1.88 -17.64 -18.11
C ILE A 60 -2.49 -17.81 -19.49
N GLU A 61 -3.71 -17.30 -19.66
CA GLU A 61 -4.35 -17.22 -20.96
C GLU A 61 -4.07 -15.84 -21.57
N LYS A 62 -3.58 -15.81 -22.80
CA LYS A 62 -3.32 -14.56 -23.54
C LYS A 62 -3.90 -14.68 -24.94
N TYR A 63 -4.52 -13.61 -25.42
CA TYR A 63 -4.90 -13.52 -26.81
C TYR A 63 -3.65 -13.35 -27.68
N SER A 64 -3.41 -14.29 -28.60
CA SER A 64 -2.31 -14.22 -29.54
C SER A 64 -2.78 -13.55 -30.82
N ILE A 65 -2.32 -12.32 -31.08
CA ILE A 65 -2.65 -11.58 -32.31
C ILE A 65 -2.26 -12.39 -33.55
N ARG A 66 -1.06 -12.98 -33.57
CA ARG A 66 -0.57 -13.80 -34.69
C ARG A 66 -1.42 -15.04 -35.00
N ARG A 67 -2.08 -15.61 -33.98
CA ARG A 67 -2.86 -16.86 -34.13
C ARG A 67 -4.36 -16.63 -34.02
N GLU A 68 -4.77 -15.37 -33.83
CA GLU A 68 -6.16 -14.92 -33.63
C GLU A 68 -6.96 -15.79 -32.65
N LYS A 69 -6.31 -16.26 -31.58
CA LYS A 69 -6.94 -17.12 -30.57
C LYS A 69 -6.35 -16.95 -29.19
N ILE A 70 -7.11 -17.35 -28.18
CA ILE A 70 -6.63 -17.48 -26.81
C ILE A 70 -5.66 -18.67 -26.75
N VAL A 71 -4.45 -18.40 -26.26
CA VAL A 71 -3.42 -19.43 -26.03
C VAL A 71 -3.07 -19.46 -24.55
N LYS A 72 -2.88 -20.68 -24.04
CA LYS A 72 -2.31 -20.91 -22.70
C LYS A 72 -0.79 -20.81 -22.80
N THR A 73 -0.19 -19.94 -22.00
CA THR A 73 1.26 -19.79 -21.91
C THR A 73 1.72 -20.00 -20.48
N GLN A 74 2.88 -20.63 -20.35
CA GLN A 74 3.54 -20.74 -19.06
C GLN A 74 4.15 -19.39 -18.69
N ALA A 75 3.85 -18.90 -17.49
CA ALA A 75 4.46 -17.73 -16.90
C ALA A 75 5.15 -18.14 -15.60
N ASN A 76 6.47 -18.07 -15.60
CA ASN A 76 7.29 -18.29 -14.42
C ASN A 76 7.66 -16.93 -13.82
N SER A 77 7.70 -16.85 -12.49
CA SER A 77 8.00 -15.61 -11.77
C SER A 77 9.09 -15.86 -10.74
N LEU A 78 10.11 -15.00 -10.73
CA LEU A 78 11.17 -14.98 -9.74
C LEU A 78 11.15 -13.64 -9.02
N SER A 79 10.91 -13.64 -7.71
CA SER A 79 11.11 -12.43 -6.92
C SER A 79 12.59 -12.14 -6.77
N ILE A 80 12.98 -10.93 -7.17
CA ILE A 80 14.32 -10.40 -6.93
C ILE A 80 14.30 -9.70 -5.56
N GLY A 81 15.29 -9.99 -4.73
CA GLY A 81 15.36 -9.42 -3.38
C GLY A 81 15.52 -7.89 -3.43
N VAL A 82 15.04 -7.22 -2.39
CA VAL A 82 15.11 -5.76 -2.20
C VAL A 82 16.50 -5.20 -2.47
N LYS A 83 17.51 -5.81 -1.83
CA LYS A 83 18.90 -5.35 -1.91
C LYS A 83 19.41 -5.35 -3.35
N LEU A 84 19.10 -6.40 -4.11
CA LEU A 84 19.49 -6.51 -5.50
C LEU A 84 18.77 -5.46 -6.35
N PHE A 85 17.48 -5.23 -6.10
CA PHE A 85 16.73 -4.20 -6.83
C PHE A 85 17.22 -2.78 -6.52
N GLU A 86 17.56 -2.48 -5.26
CA GLU A 86 18.18 -1.20 -4.91
C GLU A 86 19.53 -1.00 -5.59
N GLU A 87 20.34 -2.06 -5.65
CA GLU A 87 21.63 -2.04 -6.33
C GLU A 87 21.47 -1.75 -7.83
N MET A 88 20.51 -2.42 -8.48
CA MET A 88 20.15 -2.15 -9.87
C MET A 88 19.75 -0.68 -10.09
N LEU A 89 18.90 -0.13 -9.22
CA LEU A 89 18.39 1.24 -9.34
C LEU A 89 19.44 2.31 -9.01
N LYS A 90 20.35 2.05 -8.07
CA LYS A 90 21.44 2.99 -7.74
C LYS A 90 22.36 3.21 -8.93
N ASN A 91 22.72 2.14 -9.64
CA ASN A 91 23.68 2.20 -10.75
C ASN A 91 23.07 2.79 -12.03
N TYR A 92 21.74 2.78 -12.16
CA TYR A 92 21.05 3.07 -13.42
C TYR A 92 19.72 3.83 -13.22
N ARG A 93 19.71 4.79 -12.30
CA ARG A 93 18.51 5.54 -11.87
C ARG A 93 17.71 6.12 -13.04
N TYR A 94 18.37 6.52 -14.12
CA TYR A 94 17.75 7.19 -15.26
C TYR A 94 17.37 6.24 -16.41
N SER A 95 17.73 4.96 -16.33
CA SER A 95 17.61 4.02 -17.45
C SER A 95 16.21 3.43 -17.63
N ILE A 96 15.30 3.61 -16.67
CA ILE A 96 13.96 2.99 -16.67
C ILE A 96 12.87 4.07 -16.77
N VAL A 97 12.68 4.67 -17.94
CA VAL A 97 11.75 5.81 -18.06
C VAL A 97 10.30 5.45 -17.72
N ARG A 98 9.86 4.25 -18.11
CA ARG A 98 8.47 3.78 -17.92
C ARG A 98 8.17 3.31 -16.49
N LYS A 99 9.11 2.60 -15.86
CA LYS A 99 8.94 2.02 -14.50
C LYS A 99 9.81 2.74 -13.47
N LYS A 100 9.95 4.08 -13.59
CA LYS A 100 10.68 4.88 -12.59
C LYS A 100 10.11 4.63 -11.21
N VAL A 101 10.96 4.17 -10.30
CA VAL A 101 10.65 4.05 -8.88
C VAL A 101 11.56 4.99 -8.13
N ASP A 102 10.98 5.85 -7.31
CA ASP A 102 11.79 6.69 -6.43
C ASP A 102 12.41 5.83 -5.32
N LEU A 103 13.73 5.90 -5.16
CA LEU A 103 14.48 5.06 -4.21
C LEU A 103 14.07 5.30 -2.74
N PRO A 104 13.87 6.55 -2.28
CA PRO A 104 13.26 6.84 -0.98
C PRO A 104 11.91 6.16 -0.77
N PHE A 105 10.99 6.29 -1.75
CA PHE A 105 9.70 5.59 -1.71
C PHE A 105 9.90 4.07 -1.62
N PHE A 106 10.79 3.49 -2.42
CA PHE A 106 11.06 2.06 -2.37
C PHE A 106 11.55 1.61 -0.98
N LYS A 107 12.52 2.32 -0.38
CA LYS A 107 13.09 1.98 0.92
C LYS A 107 12.05 1.99 2.05
N GLU A 108 11.11 2.93 2.02
CA GLU A 108 10.02 3.04 3.01
C GLU A 108 9.22 1.73 3.14
N TYR A 109 9.03 0.99 2.04
CA TYR A 109 8.25 -0.25 2.04
C TYR A 109 9.03 -1.51 2.43
N PHE A 110 10.34 -1.42 2.66
CA PHE A 110 11.20 -2.58 2.92
C PHE A 110 12.03 -2.54 4.20
N THR A 111 12.31 -1.37 4.78
CA THR A 111 12.96 -1.32 6.10
C THR A 111 11.99 -1.77 7.20
N PRO A 112 12.29 -2.85 7.95
CA PRO A 112 11.44 -3.31 9.04
C PRO A 112 11.70 -2.42 10.26
N LYS A 113 11.00 -1.28 10.37
CA LYS A 113 10.83 -0.66 11.69
C LYS A 113 9.38 -0.47 12.06
N GLU A 114 8.51 -0.19 11.10
CA GLU A 114 7.06 -0.21 11.27
C GLU A 114 6.45 -0.59 9.92
N LYS A 115 5.28 -1.25 9.91
CA LYS A 115 4.56 -1.50 8.64
C LYS A 115 4.41 -0.15 7.92
N PRO A 116 4.86 0.00 6.65
CA PRO A 116 4.70 1.25 5.92
C PRO A 116 3.22 1.64 5.95
N PRO A 117 2.89 2.91 6.20
CA PRO A 117 1.51 3.35 6.31
C PRO A 117 0.80 3.01 5.00
N THR A 118 -0.34 2.33 5.10
CA THR A 118 -1.17 2.04 3.91
C THR A 118 -1.56 3.36 3.23
N PRO A 119 -1.89 3.38 1.92
CA PRO A 119 -2.37 4.59 1.26
C PRO A 119 -3.52 5.28 2.01
N GLN A 120 -4.40 4.49 2.64
CA GLN A 120 -5.43 4.98 3.56
C GLN A 120 -4.85 5.70 4.78
N ARG A 121 -3.83 5.15 5.45
CA ARG A 121 -3.17 5.79 6.59
C ARG A 121 -2.46 7.08 6.18
N VAL A 122 -1.77 7.10 5.04
CA VAL A 122 -1.12 8.31 4.52
C VAL A 122 -2.16 9.39 4.24
N TRP A 123 -3.24 9.04 3.53
CA TRP A 123 -4.34 9.96 3.26
C TRP A 123 -4.99 10.48 4.55
N LEU A 124 -5.24 9.62 5.53
CA LEU A 124 -5.81 10.02 6.82
C LEU A 124 -4.87 10.97 7.58
N ARG A 125 -3.55 10.75 7.57
CA ARG A 125 -2.59 11.68 8.20
C ARG A 125 -2.64 13.09 7.62
N ILE A 126 -2.91 13.20 6.31
CA ILE A 126 -3.06 14.50 5.63
C ILE A 126 -4.39 15.16 6.01
N LYS A 127 -5.48 14.38 6.11
CA LYS A 127 -6.84 14.90 6.31
C LYS A 127 -7.23 15.09 7.78
N LEU A 128 -6.71 14.27 8.67
CA LEU A 128 -6.99 14.29 10.11
C LEU A 128 -5.70 14.54 10.87
N GLN A 129 -5.35 15.82 11.00
CA GLN A 129 -4.23 16.23 11.85
C GLN A 129 -4.50 15.85 13.31
N LYS A 130 -3.44 15.65 14.11
CA LYS A 130 -3.53 15.21 15.51
C LYS A 130 -4.60 15.95 16.32
N LYS A 131 -4.55 17.29 16.33
CA LYS A 131 -5.50 18.15 17.06
C LYS A 131 -6.94 17.92 16.60
N THR A 132 -7.16 17.86 15.29
CA THR A 132 -8.48 17.59 14.71
C THR A 132 -8.99 16.22 15.14
N LEU A 133 -8.12 15.20 15.13
CA LEU A 133 -8.49 13.85 15.54
C LEU A 133 -8.87 13.78 17.03
N GLU A 134 -8.14 14.48 17.90
CA GLU A 134 -8.45 14.60 19.33
C GLU A 134 -9.83 15.24 19.56
N GLU A 135 -10.10 16.40 18.94
CA GLU A 135 -11.37 17.10 19.05
C GLU A 135 -12.54 16.25 18.55
N LEU A 136 -12.31 15.51 17.46
CA LEU A 136 -13.31 14.64 16.85
C LEU A 136 -13.64 13.43 17.73
N LEU A 137 -12.63 12.85 18.40
CA LEU A 137 -12.81 11.72 19.31
C LEU A 137 -13.49 12.08 20.63
N ASN A 138 -13.63 13.37 20.96
CA ASN A 138 -14.46 13.78 22.09
C ASN A 138 -15.95 13.49 21.86
N VAL A 139 -16.39 13.47 20.59
CA VAL A 139 -17.82 13.40 20.24
C VAL A 139 -18.20 12.31 19.24
N ILE A 140 -17.27 11.83 18.40
CA ILE A 140 -17.53 10.81 17.38
C ILE A 140 -16.66 9.58 17.63
N SER A 141 -17.30 8.42 17.70
CA SER A 141 -16.60 7.15 17.91
C SER A 141 -15.69 6.77 16.72
N PRO A 142 -14.57 6.05 16.96
CA PRO A 142 -13.69 5.56 15.88
C PRO A 142 -14.42 4.78 14.78
N ASN A 143 -15.46 4.01 15.15
CA ASN A 143 -16.26 3.24 14.21
C ASN A 143 -17.07 4.14 13.26
N MET A 144 -17.62 5.24 13.78
CA MET A 144 -18.38 6.19 12.97
C MET A 144 -17.46 6.98 12.02
N ILE A 145 -16.27 7.37 12.49
CA ILE A 145 -15.23 7.98 11.64
C ILE A 145 -14.91 7.05 10.46
N ALA A 146 -14.61 5.78 10.76
CA ALA A 146 -14.31 4.77 9.76
C ALA A 146 -15.43 4.61 8.74
N LYS A 147 -16.69 4.54 9.20
CA LYS A 147 -17.88 4.43 8.35
C LYS A 147 -18.07 5.63 7.42
N ILE A 148 -17.91 6.86 7.92
CA ILE A 148 -18.09 8.07 7.11
C ILE A 148 -16.98 8.17 6.04
N LEU A 149 -15.73 7.92 6.42
CA LEU A 149 -14.57 8.04 5.53
C LEU A 149 -14.36 6.82 4.61
N GLY A 150 -15.13 5.74 4.78
CA GLY A 150 -15.00 4.54 3.94
C GLY A 150 -13.69 3.79 4.17
N VAL A 151 -13.18 3.77 5.39
CA VAL A 151 -11.96 3.04 5.79
C VAL A 151 -12.28 2.00 6.87
N SER A 152 -11.35 1.08 7.15
CA SER A 152 -11.55 0.11 8.23
C SER A 152 -11.44 0.76 9.61
N ARG A 153 -12.16 0.23 10.61
CA ARG A 153 -12.03 0.65 12.01
C ARG A 153 -10.58 0.52 12.50
N SER A 154 -9.91 -0.58 12.15
CA SER A 154 -8.51 -0.82 12.52
C SER A 154 -7.57 0.25 11.97
N THR A 155 -7.85 0.80 10.78
CA THR A 155 -7.09 1.90 10.20
C THR A 155 -7.17 3.16 11.08
N ILE A 156 -8.35 3.48 11.62
CA ILE A 156 -8.54 4.61 12.53
C ILE A 156 -7.85 4.35 13.87
N LEU A 157 -7.97 3.14 14.44
CA LEU A 157 -7.32 2.81 15.71
C LEU A 157 -5.80 2.91 15.63
N ASN A 158 -5.20 2.41 14.54
CA ASN A 158 -3.77 2.56 14.32
C ASN A 158 -3.37 4.05 14.24
N LEU A 159 -4.15 4.89 13.55
CA LEU A 159 -3.87 6.33 13.48
C LEU A 159 -3.92 7.00 14.86
N ILE A 160 -4.84 6.58 15.73
CA ILE A 160 -4.98 7.09 17.10
C ILE A 160 -3.75 6.71 17.94
N GLU A 161 -3.36 5.44 17.91
CA GLU A 161 -2.15 4.93 18.56
C GLU A 161 -0.89 5.64 18.03
N GLU A 162 -0.83 5.78 16.69
CA GLU A 162 -0.04 6.71 15.87
C GLU A 162 0.37 8.01 16.57
N ASN A 163 -0.64 8.69 17.09
CA ASN A 163 -0.54 10.05 17.59
C ASN A 163 -0.50 10.11 19.12
N GLY A 164 -0.52 8.96 19.81
CA GLY A 164 -0.62 8.87 21.26
C GLY A 164 -1.93 9.44 21.81
N ILE A 165 -3.03 9.31 21.07
CA ILE A 165 -4.33 9.89 21.44
C ILE A 165 -5.14 8.85 22.24
N GLY A 166 -5.69 9.27 23.38
CA GLY A 166 -6.69 8.50 24.10
C GLY A 166 -8.08 8.63 23.47
N PHE A 167 -8.95 7.65 23.68
CA PHE A 167 -10.36 7.75 23.27
C PHE A 167 -11.26 7.09 24.30
N PHE A 168 -12.52 7.54 24.37
CA PHE A 168 -13.47 7.07 25.37
C PHE A 168 -14.00 5.65 25.10
N ALA A 169 -14.57 5.02 26.12
CA ALA A 169 -15.27 3.75 25.98
C ALA A 169 -16.54 3.88 25.11
N ALA A 170 -17.03 2.75 24.58
CA ALA A 170 -18.21 2.71 23.71
C ALA A 170 -19.46 3.35 24.35
N SER A 171 -19.64 3.18 25.66
CA SER A 171 -20.75 3.74 26.45
C SER A 171 -20.83 5.27 26.36
N HIS A 172 -19.69 5.96 26.33
CA HIS A 172 -19.63 7.42 26.19
C HIS A 172 -20.26 7.89 24.88
N TYR A 173 -19.88 7.27 23.75
CA TYR A 173 -20.43 7.62 22.45
C TYR A 173 -21.90 7.23 22.31
N ILE A 174 -22.32 6.12 22.91
CA ILE A 174 -23.74 5.73 22.95
C ILE A 174 -24.56 6.79 23.69
N ARG A 175 -24.05 7.33 24.81
CA ARG A 175 -24.69 8.43 25.55
C ARG A 175 -24.83 9.68 24.69
N ILE A 176 -23.76 10.09 23.99
CA ILE A 176 -23.81 11.24 23.07
C ILE A 176 -24.87 11.04 21.98
N ILE A 177 -24.84 9.89 21.30
CA ILE A 177 -25.79 9.60 20.22
C ILE A 177 -27.25 9.60 20.74
N ARG A 178 -27.48 9.06 21.94
CA ARG A 178 -28.82 9.09 22.57
C ARG A 178 -29.23 10.51 22.94
N SER A 179 -28.33 11.31 23.50
CA SER A 179 -28.57 12.72 23.84
C SER A 179 -28.99 13.52 22.62
N VAL A 180 -28.18 13.47 21.55
CA VAL A 180 -28.45 14.17 20.28
C VAL A 180 -29.77 13.70 19.65
N ARG A 181 -30.09 12.40 19.74
CA ARG A 181 -31.33 11.85 19.18
C ARG A 181 -32.57 12.28 19.95
N ASN A 182 -32.52 12.23 21.28
CA ASN A 182 -33.69 12.45 22.12
C ASN A 182 -33.98 13.94 22.36
N GLN A 183 -32.92 14.75 22.49
CA GLN A 183 -33.03 16.18 22.80
C GLN A 183 -32.85 17.05 21.55
N GLY A 184 -32.28 16.52 20.46
CA GLY A 184 -32.04 17.30 19.25
C GLY A 184 -31.13 18.48 19.55
N LYS A 185 -31.53 19.68 19.11
CA LYS A 185 -30.75 20.93 19.26
C LYS A 185 -30.47 21.35 20.70
N SER A 186 -31.26 20.87 21.67
CA SER A 186 -31.05 21.21 23.08
C SER A 186 -30.00 20.34 23.77
N SER A 187 -29.48 19.29 23.11
CA SER A 187 -28.36 18.52 23.64
C SER A 187 -27.05 19.32 23.52
N ASP A 188 -26.28 19.38 24.60
CA ASP A 188 -24.94 20.02 24.61
C ASP A 188 -23.99 19.46 23.55
N PHE A 189 -24.22 18.21 23.12
CA PHE A 189 -23.44 17.56 22.06
C PHE A 189 -23.92 17.83 20.64
N TYR A 190 -25.08 18.48 20.41
CA TYR A 190 -25.69 18.59 19.09
C TYR A 190 -24.82 19.34 18.09
N GLU A 191 -24.38 20.55 18.45
CA GLU A 191 -23.55 21.39 17.57
C GLU A 191 -22.19 20.74 17.30
N PRO A 192 -21.40 20.31 18.31
CA PRO A 192 -20.12 19.63 18.06
C PRO A 192 -20.27 18.37 17.21
N TYR A 193 -21.29 17.54 17.48
CA TYR A 193 -21.51 16.29 16.75
C TYR A 193 -21.82 16.55 15.27
N ASN A 194 -22.69 17.52 14.97
CA ASN A 194 -23.05 17.86 13.60
C ASN A 194 -21.91 18.55 12.86
N GLN A 195 -21.21 19.48 13.50
CA GLN A 195 -20.03 20.14 12.93
C GLN A 195 -19.01 19.10 12.46
N TRP A 196 -18.63 18.16 13.33
CA TRP A 196 -17.63 17.14 13.00
C TRP A 196 -18.14 16.11 12.00
N THR A 197 -19.42 15.74 12.06
CA THR A 197 -20.02 14.84 11.06
C THR A 197 -20.01 15.48 9.67
N ASN A 198 -20.31 16.77 9.57
CA ASN A 198 -20.28 17.52 8.32
C ASN A 198 -18.85 17.72 7.81
N TYR A 199 -17.91 17.99 8.70
CA TYR A 199 -16.49 18.04 8.37
C TYR A 199 -16.00 16.73 7.75
N LEU A 200 -16.31 15.57 8.35
CA LEU A 200 -15.95 14.26 7.81
C LEU A 200 -16.61 13.98 6.45
N LYS A 201 -17.87 14.36 6.27
CA LYS A 201 -18.57 14.25 4.98
C LYS A 201 -17.90 15.10 3.90
N LYS A 202 -17.43 16.30 4.26
CA LYS A 202 -16.71 17.22 3.34
C LYS A 202 -15.34 16.69 2.93
N ILE A 203 -14.64 15.96 3.81
CA ILE A 203 -13.40 15.24 3.47
C ILE A 203 -13.68 14.21 2.36
N GLY A 204 -14.84 13.55 2.42
CA GLY A 204 -15.24 12.51 1.48
C GLY A 204 -14.70 11.13 1.84
N LYS A 205 -15.18 10.11 1.12
CA LYS A 205 -14.69 8.74 1.29
C LYS A 205 -13.33 8.57 0.61
N PHE A 206 -12.47 7.74 1.20
CA PHE A 206 -11.27 7.29 0.53
C PHE A 206 -11.64 6.51 -0.75
N SER A 207 -11.12 6.95 -1.90
CA SER A 207 -11.36 6.34 -3.21
C SER A 207 -10.04 5.94 -3.84
N ASN A 208 -9.91 4.69 -4.27
CA ASN A 208 -8.73 4.16 -4.99
C ASN A 208 -8.68 4.61 -6.47
N LYS A 209 -9.16 5.82 -6.79
CA LYS A 209 -9.12 6.32 -8.17
C LYS A 209 -7.70 6.67 -8.56
#